data_AF-A0A398BJ73-F1
#
_entry.id   AF-A0A398BJ73-F1
#
_cell.length_a   1.000
_cell.length_b   1.000
_cell.length_c   1.000
_cell.angle_alpha   90.00
_cell.angle_beta   90.00
_cell.angle_gamma   90.00
#
_symmetry.space_group_name_H-M   'P 1'
#
loop_
_entity.id
_entity.type
_entity.pdbx_description
1 polymer ?
#
loop_
_entity_poly.entity_id
_entity_poly.type
_entity_poly.pdbx_seq_one_letter_code
_entity_poly.pdbx_strand_id
1 'polypeptide(L)' 'MTDQKSNALHYVTPTAELDVGRPVEWMVDPDHRETILGVTYEFSHTGERKTVWYTANKRRPRKLAVVAVTHLQQFEAS' A
#
# COMPACT_ATOMS: atom_id res chain seq x y z
N MET A 1 -42.13 -12.47 21.98
CA MET A 1 -41.52 -11.31 21.31
C MET A 1 -40.03 -11.55 21.28
N THR A 2 -39.50 -11.90 20.10
CA THR A 2 -38.08 -12.16 19.88
C THR A 2 -37.60 -11.12 18.87
N ASP A 3 -37.09 -10.00 19.37
CA ASP A 3 -36.40 -9.01 18.55
C ASP A 3 -34.98 -9.50 18.27
N GLN A 4 -34.85 -10.37 17.27
CA GLN A 4 -33.58 -10.74 16.70
C GLN A 4 -33.13 -9.60 15.77
N LYS A 5 -32.49 -8.58 16.33
CA LYS A 5 -31.92 -7.46 15.58
C LYS A 5 -30.63 -7.91 14.90
N SER A 6 -30.79 -8.64 13.79
CA SER A 6 -29.71 -9.00 12.86
C SER A 6 -29.30 -7.76 12.08
N ASN A 7 -28.45 -6.90 12.66
CA ASN A 7 -27.82 -5.83 11.90
C ASN A 7 -26.57 -6.38 11.20
N ALA A 8 -26.78 -7.33 10.31
CA ALA A 8 -25.75 -7.72 9.35
C ALA A 8 -25.70 -6.60 8.32
N LEU A 9 -24.69 -5.73 8.43
CA LEU A 9 -24.30 -4.84 7.35
C LEU A 9 -24.00 -5.73 6.14
N HIS A 10 -24.98 -5.91 5.27
CA HIS A 10 -24.81 -6.49 3.95
C HIS A 10 -24.01 -5.48 3.12
N TYR A 11 -22.71 -5.42 3.36
CA TYR A 11 -21.77 -4.80 2.45
C TYR A 11 -21.58 -5.79 1.29
N VAL A 12 -22.55 -5.78 0.38
CA VAL A 12 -22.39 -6.43 -0.93
C VAL A 12 -21.45 -5.53 -1.72
N THR A 13 -20.16 -5.61 -1.43
CA THR A 13 -19.16 -5.18 -2.41
C THR A 13 -19.38 -6.07 -3.62
N PRO A 14 -19.58 -5.51 -4.83
CA PRO A 14 -19.48 -6.31 -6.05
C PRO A 14 -18.16 -7.08 -6.00
N THR A 15 -18.14 -8.28 -6.56
CA THR A 15 -16.93 -9.08 -6.80
C THR A 15 -15.99 -8.39 -7.81
N ALA A 16 -15.80 -7.07 -7.71
CA ALA A 16 -14.57 -6.47 -8.14
C ALA A 16 -13.49 -7.14 -7.30
N GLU A 17 -12.61 -7.91 -7.96
CA GLU A 17 -11.36 -8.32 -7.35
C GLU A 17 -10.81 -7.13 -6.57
N LEU A 18 -10.56 -7.31 -5.27
CA LEU A 18 -9.91 -6.27 -4.48
C LEU A 18 -8.63 -5.90 -5.21
N ASP A 19 -8.54 -4.66 -5.70
CA ASP A 19 -7.36 -4.18 -6.42
C ASP A 19 -6.24 -3.99 -5.39
N VAL A 20 -5.37 -5.00 -5.25
CA VAL A 20 -4.30 -5.01 -4.27
C VAL A 20 -3.09 -4.28 -4.85
N GLY A 21 -2.72 -3.17 -4.21
CA GLY A 21 -1.49 -2.45 -4.53
C GLY A 21 -0.24 -3.21 -4.12
N ARG A 22 0.72 -3.36 -5.03
CA ARG A 22 2.08 -3.86 -4.76
C ARG A 22 3.05 -2.70 -4.51
N PRO A 23 3.93 -2.77 -3.49
CA PRO A 23 4.92 -1.72 -3.27
C PRO A 23 5.95 -1.72 -4.40
N VAL A 24 6.13 -0.59 -5.08
CA VAL A 24 7.07 -0.43 -6.20
C VAL A 24 8.19 0.56 -5.90
N GLU A 25 7.99 1.48 -4.95
CA GLU A 25 9.01 2.41 -4.48
C GLU A 25 8.90 2.64 -2.98
N TRP A 26 10.06 2.77 -2.35
CA TRP A 26 10.21 3.12 -0.94
C TRP A 26 10.87 4.49 -0.84
N MET A 27 10.28 5.38 -0.06
CA MET A 27 10.88 6.67 0.28
C MET A 27 11.49 6.53 1.66
N VAL A 28 12.80 6.73 1.76
CA VAL A 28 13.56 6.60 3.01
C VAL A 28 14.22 7.92 3.38
N ASP A 29 14.51 8.09 4.67
CA ASP A 29 15.38 9.18 5.12
C ASP A 29 16.81 8.91 4.63
N PRO A 30 17.43 9.80 3.84
CA PRO A 30 18.79 9.59 3.37
C PRO A 30 19.85 9.59 4.49
N ASP A 31 19.57 10.26 5.62
CA ASP A 31 20.48 10.32 6.77
C ASP A 31 20.27 9.11 7.70
N HIS A 32 19.06 8.53 7.67
CA HIS A 32 18.65 7.36 8.46
C HIS A 32 17.90 6.35 7.58
N ARG A 33 18.63 5.59 6.75
CA ARG A 33 18.05 4.75 5.68
C ARG A 33 17.11 3.64 6.16
N GLU A 34 17.19 3.28 7.43
CA GLU A 34 16.25 2.40 8.12
C GLU A 34 14.86 3.02 8.34
N THR A 35 14.76 4.35 8.26
CA THR A 35 13.52 5.11 8.45
C THR A 35 12.77 5.24 7.13
N ILE A 36 11.62 4.55 7.05
CA ILE A 36 10.72 4.62 5.90
C ILE A 36 9.78 5.82 6.07
N LEU A 37 9.83 6.76 5.12
CA LEU A 37 9.02 7.98 5.10
C LEU A 37 7.72 7.80 4.30
N GLY A 38 7.69 6.84 3.37
CA GLY A 38 6.50 6.50 2.59
C GLY A 38 6.73 5.38 1.59
N VAL A 39 5.65 4.92 0.98
CA VAL A 39 5.65 3.82 0.00
C VAL A 39 4.74 4.19 -1.16
N THR A 40 5.20 3.97 -2.38
CA THR A 40 4.34 4.00 -3.58
C THR A 40 3.90 2.59 -3.91
N TYR A 41 2.59 2.41 -3.99
CA TYR A 41 1.95 1.18 -4.47
C TYR A 41 1.50 1.36 -5.90
N GLU A 42 1.67 0.32 -6.71
CA GLU A 42 1.04 0.18 -8.02
C GLU A 42 -0.07 -0.86 -7.92
N PHE A 43 -1.27 -0.49 -8.33
CA PHE A 43 -2.47 -1.32 -8.27
C PHE A 43 -2.54 -2.25 -9.47
N SER A 44 -2.76 -3.54 -9.25
CA SER A 44 -2.62 -4.57 -10.29
C SER A 44 -3.68 -4.49 -11.38
N HIS A 45 -4.90 -4.09 -11.03
CA HIS A 45 -6.01 -4.01 -11.98
C HIS A 45 -6.01 -2.71 -12.78
N THR A 46 -5.68 -1.60 -12.12
CA THR A 46 -5.76 -0.25 -12.72
C THR A 46 -4.41 0.27 -13.22
N GLY A 47 -3.29 -0.28 -12.75
CA GLY A 47 -1.95 0.32 -12.92
C GLY A 47 -1.78 1.65 -12.18
N GLU A 48 -2.77 2.07 -11.39
CA GLU A 48 -2.72 3.33 -10.66
C GLU A 48 -1.58 3.31 -9.64
N ARG A 49 -0.84 4.42 -9.52
CA ARG A 49 0.20 4.57 -8.52
C ARG A 49 -0.22 5.52 -7.42
N LYS A 50 -0.25 5.03 -6.17
CA LYS A 50 -0.58 5.82 -4.99
C LYS A 50 0.53 5.77 -3.96
N THR A 51 0.84 6.93 -3.40
CA THR A 51 1.81 7.06 -2.33
C THR A 51 1.13 7.21 -0.97
N VAL A 52 1.55 6.39 -0.01
CA VAL A 52 1.22 6.53 1.40
C VAL A 52 2.41 7.14 2.14
N TRP A 53 2.17 8.23 2.88
CA TRP A 53 3.20 8.89 3.69
C TRP A 53 3.08 8.49 5.16
N TYR A 54 4.21 8.04 5.73
CA TYR A 54 4.31 7.67 7.16
C TYR A 54 4.84 8.78 8.04
N THR A 55 5.22 9.92 7.44
CA THR A 55 5.53 11.15 8.18
C THR A 55 4.38 11.53 9.13
N ALA A 56 4.73 12.18 10.25
CA ALA A 56 3.74 12.55 11.27
C ALA A 56 2.59 13.41 10.70
N ASN A 57 2.89 14.29 9.74
CA ASN A 57 1.91 15.15 9.09
C ASN A 57 1.24 14.52 7.85
N LYS A 58 1.54 13.25 7.54
CA LYS A 58 1.03 12.50 6.38
C LYS A 58 1.29 13.19 5.02
N ARG A 59 2.37 13.98 4.94
CA ARG A 59 2.78 14.70 3.73
C ARG A 59 4.17 14.30 3.27
N ARG A 60 4.46 14.61 2.01
CA ARG A 60 5.80 14.46 1.44
C ARG A 60 6.82 15.28 2.24
N PRO A 61 7.91 14.67 2.73
CA PRO A 61 9.02 15.38 3.37
C PRO A 61 9.87 16.12 2.32
N ARG A 62 10.61 17.15 2.75
CA ARG A 62 11.48 17.94 1.86
C ARG A 62 12.67 17.13 1.34
N LYS A 63 13.22 16.27 2.20
CA LYS A 63 14.38 15.41 1.91
C LYS A 63 13.91 13.96 1.97
N LEU A 64 14.20 13.20 0.92
CA LEU A 64 13.95 11.77 0.83
C LEU A 64 14.88 11.16 -0.22
N ALA A 65 15.22 9.88 -0.05
CA ALA A 65 15.77 9.05 -1.11
C ALA A 65 14.70 8.07 -1.59
N VAL A 66 14.64 7.80 -2.89
CA VAL A 66 13.72 6.82 -3.48
C VAL A 66 14.49 5.54 -3.78
N VAL A 67 13.99 4.41 -3.30
CA VAL A 67 14.49 3.07 -3.60
C VAL A 67 13.43 2.35 -4.42
N ALA A 68 13.69 2.17 -5.71
CA ALA A 68 12.80 1.44 -6.59
C ALA A 68 12.96 -0.07 -6.38
N VAL A 69 11.84 -0.79 -6.31
CA VAL A 69 11.84 -2.25 -6.33
C VAL A 69 12.02 -2.67 -7.79
N THR A 70 13.25 -2.95 -8.20
CA THR A 70 13.48 -3.68 -9.43
C THR A 70 12.96 -5.10 -9.23
N HIS A 71 12.05 -5.56 -10.10
CA HIS A 71 11.53 -6.93 -10.13
C HIS A 71 12.69 -7.93 -9.92
N LEU A 72 12.85 -8.45 -8.70
CA LEU A 72 13.70 -9.61 -8.45
C LEU A 72 12.94 -10.80 -9.05
N GLN A 73 13.23 -11.14 -10.30
CA GLN A 73 12.75 -12.39 -10.87
C GLN A 73 13.31 -13.54 -10.02
N GLN A 74 12.39 -14.26 -9.38
CA GLN A 74 12.47 -15.67 -8.98
C GLN A 74 13.73 -16.09 -8.19
N PHE A 75 13.61 -16.04 -6.87
CA PHE A 75 14.12 -17.14 -6.04
C PHE A 75 12.92 -17.98 -5.60
N GLU A 76 12.32 -18.72 -6.54
CA GLU A 76 11.65 -19.97 -6.16
C GLU A 76 12.70 -21.07 -6.28
N ALA A 77 13.16 -21.55 -5.12
CA ALA A 77 14.08 -22.66 -5.03
C ALA A 77 13.42 -23.91 -5.63
N SER A 78 14.18 -24.59 -6.50
CA SER A 78 13.88 -25.91 -7.07
C SER A 78 13.78 -27.00 -6.01
#